data_AF-V4J6H8-F1
#
_entry.id   AF-V4J6H8-F1
#
_cell.length_a   1.000
_cell.length_b   1.000
_cell.length_c   1.000
_cell.angle_alpha   90.00
_cell.angle_beta   90.00
_cell.angle_gamma   90.00
#
_symmetry.space_group_name_H-M   'P 1'
#
loop_
_entity.id
_entity.type
_entity.pdbx_description
1 polymer ?
#
loop_
_entity_poly.entity_id
_entity_poly.type
_entity_poly.pdbx_seq_one_letter_code
_entity_poly.pdbx_strand_id
1 'polypeptide(L)'
;MAGQFSKPRTSILLAIVHFFIELSLLQRKPQDLPASPVLLALMLGVGLLGGVLLSITAGANLWASIGQKSLDLLLMLGALHLGLKLTGKLPRFLQTATALVGADTLIGILLLVPVGLAGPNASDSEQLVLAGLMIIALLAWSVAIGAHILRNAFDIKLIQGAIIVVVFYSLSFLLVGGLTQGAS
;
A
#
# COMPACT_ATOMS: atom_id res chain seq x y z
N MET A 1 21.28 16.14 40.09
CA MET A 1 21.37 14.78 39.53
C MET A 1 20.00 14.11 39.61
N ALA A 2 19.29 14.00 38.49
CA ALA A 2 18.20 13.05 38.27
C ALA A 2 17.99 12.94 36.76
N GLY A 3 18.23 11.75 36.21
CA GLY A 3 18.36 11.50 34.77
C GLY A 3 17.06 11.74 34.00
N GLN A 4 17.15 12.53 32.94
CA GLN A 4 16.18 12.54 31.86
C GLN A 4 16.24 11.16 31.18
N PHE A 5 15.33 10.26 31.57
CA PHE A 5 15.14 8.98 30.92
C PHE A 5 14.75 9.20 29.46
N SER A 6 15.67 8.88 28.57
CA SER A 6 15.44 8.77 27.14
C SER A 6 14.41 7.67 26.85
N LYS A 7 13.14 8.05 26.67
CA LYS A 7 12.15 7.25 25.91
C LYS A 7 11.79 7.84 24.53
N PRO A 8 12.75 8.18 23.65
CA PRO A 8 12.40 8.82 22.38
C PRO A 8 11.94 7.83 21.28
N ARG A 9 12.31 6.53 21.31
CA ARG A 9 12.12 5.65 20.13
C ARG A 9 10.77 4.94 20.05
N THR A 10 10.22 4.45 21.16
CA THR A 10 8.97 3.68 21.14
C THR A 10 7.74 4.55 20.88
N SER A 11 7.76 5.80 21.36
CA SER A 11 6.70 6.79 21.12
C SER A 11 6.60 7.19 19.65
N ILE A 12 7.74 7.31 18.96
CA ILE A 12 7.79 7.66 17.52
C ILE A 12 7.20 6.54 16.67
N LEU A 13 7.57 5.28 16.94
CA LEU A 13 7.04 4.13 16.20
C LEU A 13 5.52 4.00 16.36
N LEU A 14 5.02 4.14 17.58
CA LEU A 14 3.57 4.14 17.86
C LEU A 14 2.86 5.31 17.16
N ALA A 15 3.47 6.50 17.14
CA ALA A 15 2.91 7.65 16.43
C ALA A 15 2.79 7.41 14.92
N ILE A 16 3.80 6.76 14.31
CA ILE A 16 3.76 6.41 12.88
C ILE A 16 2.64 5.40 12.59
N VAL A 17 2.53 4.35 13.41
CA VAL A 17 1.47 3.34 13.26
C VAL A 17 0.09 3.98 13.41
N HIS A 18 -0.12 4.79 14.45
CA HIS A 18 -1.38 5.53 14.63
C HIS A 18 -1.69 6.45 13.44
N PHE A 19 -0.68 7.15 12.91
CA PHE A 19 -0.88 7.99 11.73
C PHE A 19 -1.42 7.19 10.55
N PHE A 20 -0.84 6.03 10.24
CA PHE A 20 -1.30 5.23 9.11
C PHE A 20 -2.68 4.61 9.35
N ILE A 21 -3.04 4.31 10.60
CA ILE A 21 -4.40 3.88 10.96
C ILE A 21 -5.38 5.03 10.71
N GLU A 22 -5.11 6.23 11.22
CA GLU A 22 -5.97 7.41 11.00
C GLU A 22 -6.06 7.78 9.51
N LEU A 23 -4.98 7.67 8.75
CA LEU A 23 -4.97 7.85 7.31
C LEU A 23 -5.84 6.79 6.61
N SER A 24 -5.72 5.53 7.03
CA SER A 24 -6.52 4.42 6.48
C SER A 24 -8.00 4.51 6.86
N LEU A 25 -8.32 5.21 7.95
CA LEU A 25 -9.68 5.60 8.35
C LEU A 25 -10.16 6.88 7.65
N LEU A 26 -9.37 7.42 6.71
CA LEU A 26 -9.64 8.66 5.96
C LEU A 26 -9.67 9.93 6.83
N GLN A 27 -9.13 9.87 8.05
CA GLN A 27 -9.17 10.97 9.03
C GLN A 27 -7.98 11.92 8.88
N ARG A 28 -6.86 11.45 8.33
CA ARG A 28 -5.64 12.25 8.10
C ARG A 28 -5.38 12.53 6.63
N LYS A 29 -4.61 13.58 6.37
CA LYS A 29 -4.13 13.90 5.01
C LYS A 29 -2.68 13.45 4.86
N PRO A 30 -2.24 13.08 3.64
CA PRO A 30 -0.84 12.77 3.37
C PRO A 30 0.13 13.90 3.76
N GLN A 31 -0.33 15.15 3.71
CA GLN A 31 0.47 16.35 3.99
C GLN A 31 0.88 16.47 5.47
N ASP A 32 0.22 15.74 6.36
CA ASP A 32 0.53 15.71 7.79
C ASP A 32 1.78 14.85 8.09
N LEU A 33 2.29 14.08 7.11
CA LEU A 33 3.55 13.35 7.24
C LEU A 33 4.76 14.27 7.14
N PRO A 34 5.84 14.02 7.90
CA PRO A 34 7.11 14.68 7.65
C PRO A 34 7.64 14.26 6.26
N ALA A 35 8.07 15.23 5.45
CA ALA A 35 8.74 14.97 4.18
C ALA A 35 10.14 14.39 4.43
N SER A 36 10.22 13.08 4.65
CA SER A 36 11.45 12.37 5.04
C SER A 36 11.77 11.23 4.08
N PRO A 37 12.90 11.31 3.35
CA PRO A 37 13.37 10.21 2.51
C PRO A 37 13.63 8.91 3.30
N VAL A 38 14.04 9.03 4.56
CA VAL A 38 14.27 7.89 5.46
C VAL A 38 12.96 7.17 5.77
N LEU A 39 11.87 7.93 5.99
CA LEU A 39 10.56 7.34 6.24
C LEU A 39 10.03 6.63 5.00
N LEU A 40 10.19 7.22 3.81
CA LEU A 40 9.84 6.57 2.56
C LEU A 40 10.63 5.27 2.37
N ALA A 41 11.94 5.28 2.57
CA ALA A 41 12.79 4.10 2.43
C ALA A 41 12.38 2.98 3.41
N LEU A 42 12.08 3.33 4.65
CA LEU A 42 11.55 2.38 5.64
C LEU A 42 10.23 1.78 5.16
N MET A 43 9.29 2.62 4.72
CA MET A 43 8.00 2.15 4.23
C MET A 43 8.13 1.27 2.99
N LEU A 44 9.06 1.58 2.08
CA LEU A 44 9.34 0.72 0.92
C LEU A 44 9.89 -0.64 1.36
N GLY A 45 10.78 -0.67 2.34
CA GLY A 45 11.29 -1.92 2.90
C GLY A 45 10.18 -2.77 3.53
N VAL A 46 9.35 -2.17 4.38
CA VAL A 46 8.24 -2.88 5.04
C VAL A 46 7.17 -3.31 4.02
N GLY A 47 6.83 -2.44 3.07
CA GLY A 47 5.85 -2.74 2.02
C GLY A 47 6.32 -3.83 1.06
N LEU A 48 7.62 -3.87 0.74
CA LEU A 48 8.21 -4.97 -0.03
C LEU A 48 8.11 -6.28 0.73
N LEU A 49 8.52 -6.31 2.01
CA LEU A 49 8.45 -7.51 2.84
C LEU A 49 7.00 -8.00 3.02
N GLY A 50 6.08 -7.08 3.31
CA GLY A 50 4.66 -7.40 3.48
C GLY A 50 4.02 -7.92 2.19
N GLY A 51 4.33 -7.30 1.04
CA GLY A 51 3.84 -7.77 -0.25
C GLY A 51 4.41 -9.13 -0.64
N VAL A 52 5.70 -9.36 -0.41
CA VAL A 52 6.34 -10.67 -0.66
C VAL A 52 5.71 -11.75 0.21
N LEU A 53 5.50 -11.46 1.50
CA LEU A 53 4.82 -12.37 2.42
C LEU A 53 3.42 -12.72 1.93
N LEU A 54 2.62 -11.71 1.54
CA LEU A 54 1.27 -11.91 1.01
C LEU A 54 1.26 -12.79 -0.25
N SER A 55 2.15 -12.53 -1.21
CA SER A 55 2.27 -13.34 -2.42
C SER A 55 2.67 -14.79 -2.12
N ILE A 56 3.58 -15.02 -1.17
CA ILE A 56 3.96 -16.38 -0.75
C ILE A 56 2.78 -17.07 -0.06
N THR A 57 2.01 -16.36 0.78
CA THR A 57 0.78 -16.91 1.38
C THR A 57 -0.24 -17.30 0.31
N ALA A 58 -0.29 -16.57 -0.80
CA ALA A 58 -1.10 -16.91 -1.98
C ALA A 58 -0.53 -18.05 -2.85
N GLY A 59 0.64 -18.61 -2.49
CA GLY A 59 1.26 -19.74 -3.18
C GLY A 59 2.34 -19.38 -4.22
N ALA A 60 2.75 -18.11 -4.31
CA ALA A 60 3.81 -17.70 -5.25
C ALA A 60 5.22 -18.05 -4.76
N ASN A 61 6.16 -18.23 -5.70
CA ASN A 61 7.59 -18.43 -5.40
C ASN A 61 8.24 -17.13 -4.89
N LEU A 62 9.20 -17.24 -3.96
CA LEU A 62 9.92 -16.09 -3.37
C LEU A 62 10.49 -15.12 -4.43
N TRP A 63 11.19 -15.61 -5.45
CA TRP A 63 11.82 -14.75 -6.45
C TRP A 63 10.79 -14.04 -7.33
N ALA A 64 9.73 -14.76 -7.71
CA ALA A 64 8.60 -14.17 -8.41
C ALA A 64 7.93 -13.08 -7.57
N SER A 65 7.68 -13.35 -6.28
CA SER A 65 7.10 -12.38 -5.33
C SER A 65 7.93 -11.12 -5.18
N ILE A 66 9.27 -11.25 -5.08
CA ILE A 66 10.18 -10.10 -5.00
C ILE A 66 10.10 -9.28 -6.30
N GLY A 67 10.20 -9.94 -7.46
CA GLY A 67 10.12 -9.27 -8.76
C GLY A 67 8.80 -8.54 -8.97
N GLN A 68 7.68 -9.22 -8.70
CA GLN A 68 6.33 -8.67 -8.80
C GLN A 68 6.14 -7.46 -7.90
N LYS A 69 6.48 -7.57 -6.59
CA LYS A 69 6.25 -6.46 -5.66
C LYS A 69 7.19 -5.28 -5.92
N SER A 70 8.42 -5.56 -6.36
CA SER A 70 9.36 -4.49 -6.76
C SER A 70 8.86 -3.74 -7.99
N LEU A 71 8.37 -4.46 -9.00
CA LEU A 71 7.82 -3.85 -10.21
C LEU A 71 6.56 -3.04 -9.91
N ASP A 72 5.65 -3.55 -9.08
CA ASP A 72 4.45 -2.83 -8.65
C ASP A 72 4.78 -1.51 -7.93
N LEU A 73 5.74 -1.54 -6.98
CA LEU A 73 6.23 -0.33 -6.32
C LEU A 73 6.86 0.66 -7.30
N LEU A 74 7.67 0.19 -8.25
CA LEU A 74 8.29 1.04 -9.27
C LEU A 74 7.24 1.70 -10.18
N LEU A 75 6.25 0.95 -10.63
CA LEU A 75 5.15 1.46 -11.45
C LEU A 75 4.36 2.52 -10.68
N MET A 76 4.04 2.27 -9.41
CA MET A 76 3.31 3.21 -8.56
C MET A 76 4.09 4.51 -8.34
N LEU A 77 5.36 4.40 -7.92
CA LEU A 77 6.20 5.57 -7.68
C LEU A 77 6.47 6.35 -8.96
N GLY A 78 6.70 5.67 -10.08
CA GLY A 78 6.89 6.28 -11.39
C GLY A 78 5.65 7.03 -11.87
N ALA A 79 4.48 6.41 -11.78
CA ALA A 79 3.20 7.03 -12.14
C ALA A 79 2.90 8.24 -11.27
N LEU A 80 3.11 8.13 -9.95
CA LEU A 80 2.93 9.25 -9.02
C LEU A 80 3.89 10.40 -9.34
N HIS A 81 5.17 10.11 -9.55
CA HIS A 81 6.17 11.10 -9.89
C HIS A 81 5.80 11.85 -11.17
N LEU A 82 5.44 11.11 -12.22
CA LEU A 82 5.04 11.68 -13.49
C LEU A 82 3.78 12.54 -13.34
N GLY A 83 2.75 12.05 -12.66
CA GLY A 83 1.53 12.81 -12.41
C GLY A 83 1.81 14.12 -11.66
N LEU A 84 2.59 14.06 -10.58
CA LEU A 84 2.92 15.24 -9.79
C LEU A 84 3.79 16.23 -10.57
N LYS A 85 4.67 15.73 -11.45
CA LYS A 85 5.46 16.56 -12.36
C LYS A 85 4.58 17.29 -13.36
N LEU A 86 3.67 16.58 -14.03
CA LEU A 86 2.75 17.15 -15.02
C LEU A 86 1.76 18.16 -14.41
N THR A 87 1.49 18.05 -13.10
CA THR A 87 0.58 18.95 -12.38
C THR A 87 1.29 20.03 -11.56
N GLY A 88 2.62 20.11 -11.62
CA GLY A 88 3.42 21.11 -10.88
C GLY A 88 3.43 20.92 -9.36
N LYS A 89 3.13 19.71 -8.86
CA LYS A 89 2.95 19.37 -7.44
C LYS A 89 4.05 18.43 -6.90
N LEU A 90 5.20 18.35 -7.57
CA LEU A 90 6.34 17.52 -7.17
C LEU A 90 6.79 17.66 -5.70
N PRO A 91 6.73 18.84 -5.05
CA PRO A 91 7.09 18.94 -3.62
C PRO A 91 6.29 18.00 -2.70
N ARG A 92 5.10 17.54 -3.13
CA ARG A 92 4.24 16.61 -2.38
C ARG A 92 4.64 15.14 -2.55
N PHE A 93 5.66 14.83 -3.36
CA PHE A 93 6.02 13.46 -3.73
C PHE A 93 6.36 12.60 -2.51
N LEU A 94 7.28 13.03 -1.66
CA LEU A 94 7.74 12.23 -0.51
C LEU A 94 6.58 11.84 0.43
N GLN A 95 5.75 12.81 0.78
CA GLN A 95 4.58 12.60 1.63
C GLN A 95 3.54 11.68 0.97
N THR A 96 3.23 11.92 -0.30
CA THR A 96 2.22 11.14 -1.03
C THR A 96 2.69 9.71 -1.28
N ALA A 97 3.94 9.52 -1.67
CA ALA A 97 4.55 8.20 -1.86
C ALA A 97 4.55 7.42 -0.53
N THR A 98 4.98 8.06 0.56
CA THR A 98 4.99 7.43 1.89
C THR A 98 3.58 7.04 2.34
N ALA A 99 2.61 7.93 2.12
CA ALA A 99 1.20 7.67 2.42
C ALA A 99 0.64 6.48 1.62
N LEU A 100 0.89 6.42 0.30
CA LEU A 100 0.44 5.32 -0.56
C LEU A 100 1.10 4.00 -0.15
N VAL A 101 2.43 3.97 -0.02
CA VAL A 101 3.16 2.75 0.35
C VAL A 101 2.71 2.26 1.73
N GLY A 102 2.53 3.15 2.71
CA GLY A 102 2.12 2.73 4.05
C GLY A 102 0.66 2.31 4.17
N ALA A 103 -0.25 2.96 3.45
CA ALA A 103 -1.62 2.49 3.35
C ALA A 103 -1.69 1.11 2.66
N ASP A 104 -0.99 0.94 1.54
CA ASP A 104 -0.90 -0.35 0.82
C ASP A 104 -0.30 -1.44 1.73
N THR A 105 0.71 -1.11 2.52
CA THR A 105 1.31 -2.03 3.50
C THR A 105 0.31 -2.47 4.56
N LEU A 106 -0.47 -1.54 5.14
CA LEU A 106 -1.50 -1.88 6.12
C LEU A 106 -2.58 -2.78 5.52
N ILE A 107 -3.07 -2.45 4.33
CA ILE A 107 -4.05 -3.27 3.62
C ILE A 107 -3.48 -4.65 3.31
N GLY A 108 -2.22 -4.72 2.84
CA GLY A 108 -1.53 -5.98 2.57
C GLY A 108 -1.43 -6.89 3.80
N ILE A 109 -1.16 -6.32 4.97
CA ILE A 109 -1.16 -7.06 6.24
C ILE A 109 -2.57 -7.58 6.55
N LEU A 110 -3.61 -6.76 6.38
CA LEU A 110 -5.00 -7.19 6.60
C LEU A 110 -5.43 -8.29 5.63
N LEU A 111 -4.93 -8.25 4.38
CA LEU A 111 -5.20 -9.25 3.36
C LEU A 111 -4.58 -10.62 3.67
N LEU A 112 -3.57 -10.71 4.55
CA LEU A 112 -3.01 -12.01 4.95
C LEU A 112 -4.06 -12.95 5.54
N VAL A 113 -5.04 -12.41 6.26
CA VAL A 113 -6.11 -13.21 6.89
C VAL A 113 -6.96 -13.91 5.84
N PRO A 114 -7.68 -13.20 4.94
CA PRO A 114 -8.52 -13.89 3.97
C PRO A 114 -7.73 -14.64 2.90
N VAL A 115 -6.52 -14.19 2.53
CA VAL A 115 -5.67 -14.96 1.60
C VAL A 115 -5.22 -16.28 2.25
N GLY A 116 -4.89 -16.27 3.55
CA GLY A 116 -4.61 -17.50 4.29
C GLY A 116 -5.84 -18.42 4.40
N LEU A 117 -7.04 -17.86 4.59
CA LEU A 117 -8.29 -18.62 4.58
C LEU A 117 -8.59 -19.24 3.21
N ALA A 118 -8.22 -18.59 2.12
CA ALA A 118 -8.38 -19.09 0.75
C ALA A 118 -7.15 -19.90 0.26
N GLY A 119 -6.25 -20.31 1.15
CA GLY A 119 -5.03 -21.01 0.80
C GLY A 119 -5.26 -22.39 0.14
N PRO A 120 -4.20 -23.05 -0.33
CA PRO A 120 -4.30 -24.27 -1.16
C PRO A 120 -5.06 -25.45 -0.55
N ASN A 121 -5.21 -25.47 0.78
CA ASN A 121 -5.90 -26.54 1.51
C ASN A 121 -7.37 -26.22 1.81
N ALA A 122 -7.86 -25.03 1.40
CA ALA A 122 -9.24 -24.64 1.59
C ALA A 122 -10.15 -25.48 0.68
N SER A 123 -11.03 -26.27 1.29
CA SER A 123 -12.00 -27.13 0.59
C SER A 123 -13.44 -26.82 0.97
N ASP A 124 -13.65 -26.04 2.03
CA ASP A 124 -14.96 -25.58 2.47
C ASP A 124 -15.43 -24.38 1.62
N SER A 125 -16.59 -24.53 1.00
CA SER A 125 -17.20 -23.50 0.16
C SER A 125 -17.59 -22.26 0.95
N GLU A 126 -18.05 -22.40 2.19
CA GLU A 126 -18.43 -21.25 3.01
C GLU A 126 -17.21 -20.40 3.40
N GLN A 127 -16.10 -21.06 3.74
CA GLN A 127 -14.82 -20.41 4.02
C GLN A 127 -14.29 -19.63 2.81
N LEU A 128 -14.37 -20.21 1.62
CA LEU A 128 -13.93 -19.56 0.37
C LEU A 128 -14.79 -18.32 0.05
N VAL A 129 -16.11 -18.41 0.25
CA VAL A 129 -17.02 -17.27 0.07
C VAL A 129 -16.69 -16.15 1.06
N LEU A 130 -16.51 -16.47 2.34
CA LEU A 130 -16.14 -15.48 3.36
C LEU A 130 -14.80 -14.79 3.02
N ALA A 131 -13.79 -15.57 2.65
CA ALA A 131 -12.49 -15.05 2.25
C ALA A 131 -12.62 -14.11 1.04
N GLY A 132 -13.39 -14.50 0.01
CA GLY A 132 -13.67 -13.67 -1.16
C GLY A 132 -14.33 -12.34 -0.80
N LEU A 133 -15.36 -12.36 0.07
CA LEU A 133 -16.04 -11.14 0.54
C LEU A 133 -15.10 -10.21 1.31
N MET A 134 -14.24 -10.76 2.17
CA MET A 134 -13.23 -9.98 2.90
C MET A 134 -12.21 -9.33 1.95
N ILE A 135 -11.74 -10.06 0.93
CA ILE A 135 -10.83 -9.53 -0.08
C ILE A 135 -11.49 -8.39 -0.86
N ILE A 136 -12.74 -8.56 -1.29
CA ILE A 136 -13.49 -7.52 -2.02
C ILE A 136 -13.67 -6.27 -1.15
N ALA A 137 -14.04 -6.45 0.13
CA ALA A 137 -14.21 -5.34 1.06
C ALA A 137 -12.89 -4.58 1.29
N LEU A 138 -11.77 -5.29 1.50
CA LEU A 138 -10.45 -4.69 1.66
C LEU A 138 -9.97 -4.01 0.38
N LEU A 139 -10.26 -4.57 -0.80
CA LEU A 139 -9.93 -3.95 -2.08
C LEU A 139 -10.71 -2.64 -2.28
N ALA A 140 -12.02 -2.64 -2.02
CA ALA A 140 -12.84 -1.44 -2.07
C ALA A 140 -12.34 -0.38 -1.09
N TRP A 141 -11.95 -0.79 0.12
CA TRP A 141 -11.36 0.11 1.11
C TRP A 141 -10.00 0.66 0.67
N SER A 142 -9.15 -0.17 0.07
CA SER A 142 -7.87 0.26 -0.52
C SER A 142 -8.06 1.34 -1.59
N VAL A 143 -9.06 1.16 -2.47
CA VAL A 143 -9.42 2.17 -3.46
C VAL A 143 -9.87 3.47 -2.79
N ALA A 144 -10.67 3.39 -1.72
CA ALA A 144 -11.12 4.58 -0.98
C ALA A 144 -9.94 5.35 -0.35
N ILE A 145 -8.99 4.64 0.27
CA ILE A 145 -7.79 5.24 0.86
C ILE A 145 -6.92 5.88 -0.23
N GLY A 146 -6.62 5.15 -1.30
CA GLY A 146 -5.85 5.67 -2.44
C GLY A 146 -6.52 6.90 -3.04
N ALA A 147 -7.84 6.87 -3.24
CA ALA A 147 -8.61 8.00 -3.76
C ALA A 147 -8.52 9.23 -2.86
N HIS A 148 -8.61 9.05 -1.55
CA HIS A 148 -8.45 10.11 -0.56
C HIS A 148 -7.04 10.70 -0.57
N ILE A 149 -6.01 9.85 -0.68
CA ILE A 149 -4.61 10.29 -0.80
C ILE A 149 -4.41 11.10 -2.08
N LEU A 150 -4.83 10.57 -3.24
CA LEU A 150 -4.68 11.25 -4.52
C LEU A 150 -5.50 12.55 -4.59
N ARG A 151 -6.70 12.58 -4.01
CA ARG A 151 -7.49 13.81 -3.86
C ARG A 151 -6.67 14.92 -3.23
N ASN A 152 -6.00 14.65 -2.11
CA ASN A 152 -5.21 15.65 -1.40
C ASN A 152 -3.87 15.97 -2.09
N ALA A 153 -3.27 14.99 -2.76
CA ALA A 153 -2.02 15.19 -3.48
C ALA A 153 -2.23 16.06 -4.73
N PHE A 154 -3.25 15.74 -5.52
CA PHE A 154 -3.54 16.35 -6.82
C PHE A 154 -4.58 17.46 -6.78
N ASP A 155 -5.23 17.71 -5.64
CA ASP A 155 -6.32 18.68 -5.49
C ASP A 155 -7.49 18.41 -6.46
N ILE A 156 -7.92 17.15 -6.48
CA ILE A 156 -8.98 16.63 -7.37
C ILE A 156 -10.17 16.12 -6.56
N LYS A 157 -11.30 15.84 -7.24
CA LYS A 157 -12.46 15.23 -6.57
C LYS A 157 -12.14 13.79 -6.17
N LEU A 158 -12.77 13.32 -5.08
CA LEU A 158 -12.56 11.95 -4.56
C LEU A 158 -12.83 10.89 -5.65
N ILE A 159 -13.90 11.06 -6.43
CA ILE A 159 -14.24 10.14 -7.52
C ILE A 159 -13.20 10.10 -8.64
N GLN A 160 -12.54 11.23 -8.94
CA GLN A 160 -11.44 11.25 -9.91
C GLN A 160 -10.24 10.47 -9.36
N GLY A 161 -9.92 10.64 -8.07
CA GLY A 161 -8.91 9.85 -7.38
C GLY A 161 -9.22 8.35 -7.44
N ALA A 162 -10.46 7.94 -7.16
CA ALA A 162 -10.89 6.55 -7.23
C ALA A 162 -10.75 5.96 -8.64
N ILE A 163 -11.16 6.69 -9.68
CA ILE A 163 -10.99 6.26 -11.07
C ILE A 163 -9.49 6.04 -11.38
N ILE A 164 -8.63 6.98 -10.97
CA ILE A 164 -7.18 6.86 -11.18
C ILE A 164 -6.63 5.62 -10.48
N VAL A 165 -7.02 5.36 -9.23
CA VAL A 165 -6.56 4.18 -8.48
C VAL A 165 -7.02 2.88 -9.13
N VAL A 166 -8.29 2.79 -9.53
CA VAL A 166 -8.83 1.59 -10.19
C VAL A 166 -8.11 1.34 -11.51
N VAL A 167 -7.96 2.37 -12.35
CA VAL A 167 -7.24 2.26 -13.63
C VAL A 167 -5.79 1.84 -13.40
N PHE A 168 -5.13 2.43 -12.41
CA PHE A 168 -3.76 2.08 -12.06
C PHE A 168 -3.65 0.63 -11.58
N TYR A 169 -4.54 0.17 -10.70
CA TYR A 169 -4.55 -1.23 -10.24
C TYR A 169 -4.80 -2.21 -11.37
N SER A 170 -5.78 -1.95 -12.25
CA SER A 170 -6.02 -2.80 -13.41
C SER A 170 -4.82 -2.84 -14.35
N LEU A 171 -4.19 -1.70 -14.63
CA LEU A 171 -3.01 -1.63 -15.49
C LEU A 171 -1.79 -2.31 -14.85
N SER A 172 -1.53 -2.07 -13.56
CA SER A 172 -0.44 -2.71 -12.81
C SER A 172 -0.63 -4.23 -12.81
N PHE A 173 -1.85 -4.71 -12.52
CA PHE A 173 -2.16 -6.14 -12.55
C PHE A 173 -1.88 -6.78 -13.92
N LEU A 174 -2.30 -6.13 -15.02
CA LEU A 174 -2.05 -6.62 -16.38
C LEU A 174 -0.55 -6.62 -16.73
N LEU A 175 0.17 -5.53 -16.40
CA LEU A 175 1.60 -5.40 -16.71
C LEU A 175 2.44 -6.37 -15.89
N VAL A 176 2.25 -6.39 -14.56
CA VAL A 176 2.98 -7.27 -13.66
C VAL A 176 2.64 -8.74 -13.96
N GLY A 177 1.35 -9.06 -14.11
CA GLY A 177 0.89 -10.41 -14.43
C GLY A 177 1.43 -10.90 -15.78
N GLY A 178 1.41 -10.05 -16.81
CA GLY A 178 1.92 -10.40 -18.15
C GLY A 178 3.43 -10.58 -18.17
N LEU A 179 4.18 -9.69 -17.51
CA LEU A 179 5.65 -9.74 -17.50
C LEU A 179 6.21 -10.87 -16.62
N THR A 180 5.50 -11.26 -15.57
CA THR A 180 5.99 -12.28 -14.62
C THR A 180 5.52 -13.69 -14.92
N GLN A 181 4.35 -13.88 -15.53
CA GLN A 181 3.88 -15.20 -15.99
C GLN A 181 4.41 -15.56 -17.38
N GLY A 182 4.78 -14.58 -18.21
CA GLY A 182 5.44 -14.84 -19.50
C GLY A 182 6.90 -15.26 -19.39
N ALA A 183 7.49 -15.22 -18.19
CA ALA A 183 8.89 -15.56 -17.91
C ALA A 183 9.06 -16.93 -17.23
N SER A 184 7.97 -17.67 -17.01
CA SER A 184 7.92 -19.04 -16.46
C SER A 184 7.49 -20.03 -17.53
#